data_AF-A0A268BNH4-F1
#
_entry.id   AF-A0A268BNH4-F1
#
_cell.length_a   1.000
_cell.length_b   1.000
_cell.length_c   1.000
_cell.angle_alpha   90.00
_cell.angle_beta   90.00
_cell.angle_gamma   90.00
#
_symmetry.space_group_name_H-M   'P 1'
#
loop_
_entity.id
_entity.type
_entity.pdbx_description
1 polymer ?
#
loop_
_entity_poly.entity_id
_entity_poly.type
_entity_poly.pdbx_seq_one_letter_code
_entity_poly.pdbx_strand_id
1 'polypeptide(L)'
;MKQLHNHSLHTDINKLLNQLDTKLDQMDQLRNAIVELVSNQESFTGATGNSIRIYYQNIHLPFISFYCVSLENYKSSLRKLRETSLDLEEDKNGVIMQKFLEGELTDSLDRTKRKAIDLVDEANSTFSSISDIVHISNLNADDFTSSMDEAQKATDDTIEDLFDFDSKNSEGLETVGDDIQLMEQYVAEMESMVKDGTLSVENYTPIQSNLSLAHSVIIKSLESRSVTNKSFSAEAQLEELLQL
;
A
#
# COMPACT_ATOMS: atom_id res chain seq x y z
N MET A 1 16.36 -9.24 -5.15
CA MET A 1 15.59 -10.41 -5.64
C MET A 1 14.32 -10.48 -4.83
N LYS A 2 13.16 -10.63 -5.49
CA LYS A 2 11.85 -10.61 -4.84
C LYS A 2 11.52 -11.98 -4.25
N GLN A 3 10.87 -11.97 -3.08
CA GLN A 3 10.35 -13.16 -2.42
C GLN A 3 8.99 -12.81 -1.81
N LEU A 4 7.99 -13.65 -2.06
CA LEU A 4 6.68 -13.55 -1.44
C LEU A 4 6.53 -14.70 -0.43
N HIS A 5 6.13 -14.34 0.79
CA HIS A 5 5.79 -15.28 1.84
C HIS A 5 4.43 -14.88 2.42
N ASN A 6 3.35 -15.49 1.91
CA ASN A 6 1.98 -15.08 2.24
C ASN A 6 1.70 -15.11 3.75
N HIS A 7 2.16 -16.15 4.44
CA HIS A 7 1.90 -16.31 5.87
C HIS A 7 2.44 -15.15 6.71
N SER A 8 3.72 -14.82 6.51
CA SER A 8 4.36 -13.72 7.24
C SER A 8 3.78 -12.37 6.83
N LEU A 9 3.58 -12.16 5.52
CA LEU A 9 3.00 -10.93 4.99
C LEU A 9 1.63 -10.65 5.62
N HIS A 10 0.73 -11.64 5.62
CA HIS A 10 -0.61 -11.48 6.17
C HIS A 10 -0.60 -11.28 7.68
N THR A 11 0.30 -11.96 8.38
CA THR A 11 0.49 -11.79 9.82
C THR A 11 0.91 -10.36 10.16
N ASP A 12 1.90 -9.83 9.45
CA ASP A 12 2.41 -8.48 9.65
C ASP A 12 1.37 -7.42 9.26
N ILE A 13 0.67 -7.60 8.13
CA ILE A 13 -0.44 -6.73 7.73
C ILE A 13 -1.53 -6.69 8.81
N ASN A 14 -1.97 -7.84 9.32
CA ASN A 14 -3.02 -7.86 10.34
C ASN A 14 -2.56 -7.18 11.65
N LYS A 15 -1.32 -7.41 12.06
CA LYS A 15 -0.73 -6.73 13.22
C LYS A 15 -0.72 -5.21 13.02
N LEU A 16 -0.31 -4.77 11.84
CA LEU A 16 -0.22 -3.35 11.51
C LEU A 16 -1.60 -2.70 11.41
N LEU A 17 -2.59 -3.37 10.80
CA LEU A 17 -3.98 -2.90 10.77
C LEU A 17 -4.52 -2.63 12.19
N ASN A 18 -4.30 -3.56 13.13
CA ASN A 18 -4.71 -3.36 14.53
C ASN A 18 -4.01 -2.15 15.20
N GLN A 19 -2.73 -1.92 14.87
CA GLN A 19 -2.00 -0.75 15.36
C GLN A 19 -2.56 0.55 14.77
N LEU A 20 -2.92 0.55 13.49
CA LEU A 20 -3.52 1.70 12.82
C LEU A 20 -4.91 2.00 13.35
N ASP A 21 -5.73 0.99 13.65
CA ASP A 21 -7.03 1.17 14.31
C ASP A 21 -6.87 1.81 15.69
N THR A 22 -5.91 1.33 16.49
CA THR A 22 -5.59 1.95 17.79
C THR A 22 -5.15 3.40 17.63
N LYS A 23 -4.40 3.73 16.56
CA LYS A 23 -3.95 5.09 16.29
C LYS A 23 -5.09 6.01 15.85
N LEU A 24 -6.02 5.51 15.04
CA LEU A 24 -7.23 6.23 14.66
C LEU A 24 -8.07 6.57 15.89
N ASP A 25 -8.31 5.60 16.79
CA ASP A 25 -9.04 5.83 18.04
C ASP A 25 -8.39 6.94 18.88
N GLN A 26 -7.04 6.94 18.98
CA GLN A 26 -6.29 7.98 19.69
C GLN A 26 -6.45 9.36 19.02
N MET A 27 -6.40 9.43 17.69
CA MET A 27 -6.57 10.68 16.96
C MET A 27 -8.00 11.20 17.03
N ASP A 28 -8.99 10.32 17.06
CA ASP A 28 -10.40 10.70 17.23
C ASP A 28 -10.67 11.24 18.63
N GLN A 29 -10.08 10.64 19.68
CA GLN A 29 -10.15 11.19 21.03
C GLN A 29 -9.51 12.59 21.10
N LEU A 30 -8.34 12.77 20.47
CA LEU A 30 -7.67 14.07 20.42
C LEU A 30 -8.50 15.11 19.65
N ARG A 31 -9.06 14.72 18.51
CA ARG A 31 -9.96 15.56 17.70
C ARG A 31 -11.14 16.04 18.55
N ASN A 32 -11.81 15.12 19.25
CA ASN A 32 -12.96 15.44 20.09
C ASN A 32 -12.61 16.39 21.23
N ALA A 33 -11.46 16.19 21.88
CA ALA A 33 -10.99 17.10 22.93
C ALA A 33 -10.72 18.52 22.39
N ILE A 34 -10.20 18.64 21.17
CA ILE A 34 -9.98 19.94 20.52
C ILE A 34 -11.30 20.56 20.09
N VAL A 35 -12.26 19.79 19.58
CA VAL A 35 -13.61 20.29 19.27
C VAL A 35 -14.27 20.84 20.54
N GLU A 36 -14.20 20.11 21.66
CA GLU A 36 -14.71 20.59 22.94
C GLU A 36 -14.03 21.89 23.39
N LEU A 37 -12.71 22.01 23.26
CA LEU A 37 -11.96 23.23 23.54
C LEU A 37 -12.43 24.41 22.66
N VAL A 38 -12.61 24.17 21.36
CA VAL A 38 -13.03 25.19 20.38
C VAL A 38 -14.49 25.60 20.60
N SER A 39 -15.35 24.71 21.09
CA SER A 39 -16.74 25.00 21.42
C SER A 39 -16.92 25.61 22.83
N ASN A 40 -15.92 25.54 23.70
CA ASN A 40 -16.00 26.05 25.07
C ASN A 40 -15.90 27.58 25.13
N GLN A 41 -17.05 28.24 24.92
CA GLN A 41 -17.19 29.69 24.98
C GLN A 41 -17.27 30.24 26.41
N GLU A 42 -17.48 29.39 27.42
CA GLU A 42 -17.63 29.82 28.82
C GLU A 42 -16.30 29.97 29.56
N SER A 43 -15.30 29.12 29.25
CA SER A 43 -14.00 29.10 29.94
C SER A 43 -12.91 29.90 29.22
N PHE A 44 -12.97 30.01 27.89
CA PHE A 44 -12.00 30.76 27.07
C PHE A 44 -12.58 32.08 26.54
N THR A 45 -13.08 32.94 27.43
CA THR A 45 -13.70 34.21 27.04
C THR A 45 -12.69 35.31 26.71
N GLY A 46 -13.16 36.41 26.11
CA GLY A 46 -12.33 37.56 25.72
C GLY A 46 -11.56 37.37 24.42
N ALA A 47 -10.83 38.41 24.00
CA ALA A 47 -10.13 38.43 22.71
C ALA A 47 -9.05 37.35 22.60
N THR A 48 -8.20 37.22 23.63
CA THR A 48 -7.15 36.18 23.68
C THR A 48 -7.72 34.77 23.73
N GLY A 49 -8.78 34.54 24.52
CA GLY A 49 -9.47 33.25 24.56
C GLY A 49 -10.04 32.86 23.20
N ASN A 50 -10.61 33.83 22.48
CA ASN A 50 -11.08 33.63 21.11
C ASN A 50 -9.91 33.31 20.14
N SER A 51 -8.79 34.01 20.22
CA SER A 51 -7.60 33.73 19.42
C SER A 51 -7.08 32.31 19.64
N ILE A 52 -7.02 31.83 20.89
CA ILE A 52 -6.62 30.45 21.21
C ILE A 52 -7.56 29.44 20.56
N ARG A 53 -8.88 29.61 20.68
CA ARG A 53 -9.84 28.68 20.05
C ARG A 53 -9.67 28.65 18.52
N ILE A 54 -9.57 29.82 17.90
CA ILE A 54 -9.38 29.94 16.45
C ILE A 54 -8.04 29.32 16.02
N TYR A 55 -6.98 29.43 16.83
CA TYR A 55 -5.70 28.76 16.58
C TYR A 55 -5.85 27.24 16.56
N TYR A 56 -6.46 26.66 17.60
CA TYR A 56 -6.72 25.21 17.66
C TYR A 56 -7.61 24.72 16.52
N GLN A 57 -8.63 25.51 16.17
CA GLN A 57 -9.52 25.21 15.07
C GLN A 57 -8.81 25.22 13.71
N ASN A 58 -7.97 26.21 13.43
CA ASN A 58 -7.37 26.36 12.10
C ASN A 58 -6.07 25.58 11.92
N ILE A 59 -5.31 25.33 12.97
CA ILE A 59 -4.02 24.63 12.89
C ILE A 59 -4.23 23.14 13.18
N HIS A 60 -4.79 22.81 14.34
CA HIS A 60 -4.77 21.44 14.82
C HIS A 60 -5.87 20.56 14.20
N LEU A 61 -7.10 21.06 14.03
CA LEU A 61 -8.18 20.23 13.47
C LEU A 61 -7.90 19.76 12.04
N PRO A 62 -7.41 20.61 11.09
CA PRO A 62 -7.05 20.15 9.76
C PRO A 62 -5.91 19.13 9.77
N PHE A 63 -4.88 19.35 10.60
CA PHE A 63 -3.77 18.41 10.72
C PHE A 63 -4.24 17.03 11.20
N ILE A 64 -5.05 16.97 12.25
CA ILE A 64 -5.58 15.70 12.78
C ILE A 64 -6.50 15.02 11.75
N SER A 65 -7.33 15.81 11.06
CA SER A 65 -8.23 15.29 10.02
C SER A 65 -7.44 14.66 8.87
N PHE A 66 -6.37 15.34 8.42
CA PHE A 66 -5.48 14.82 7.40
C PHE A 66 -4.76 13.55 7.86
N TYR A 67 -4.32 13.51 9.12
CA TYR A 67 -3.70 12.33 9.69
C TYR A 67 -4.67 11.14 9.72
N CYS A 68 -5.92 11.32 10.18
CA CYS A 68 -6.92 10.26 10.17
C CYS A 68 -7.19 9.72 8.76
N VAL A 69 -7.34 10.61 7.77
CA VAL A 69 -7.54 10.20 6.36
C VAL A 69 -6.31 9.44 5.83
N SER A 70 -5.10 9.87 6.18
CA SER A 70 -3.85 9.20 5.77
C SER A 70 -3.73 7.80 6.39
N LEU A 71 -4.14 7.63 7.65
CA LEU A 71 -4.19 6.32 8.31
C LEU A 71 -5.21 5.38 7.65
N GLU A 72 -6.38 5.87 7.26
CA GLU A 72 -7.36 5.07 6.52
C GLU A 72 -6.89 4.70 5.11
N ASN A 73 -6.24 5.62 4.39
CA ASN A 73 -5.60 5.32 3.12
C ASN A 73 -4.54 4.22 3.29
N TYR A 74 -3.72 4.30 4.35
CA TYR A 74 -2.74 3.26 4.63
C TYR A 74 -3.38 1.90 4.90
N LYS A 75 -4.44 1.85 5.71
CA LYS A 75 -5.22 0.63 5.93
C LYS A 75 -5.77 0.06 4.62
N SER A 76 -6.25 0.92 3.72
CA SER A 76 -6.74 0.53 2.40
C SER A 76 -5.63 -0.10 1.55
N SER A 77 -4.47 0.55 1.47
CA SER A 77 -3.29 0.03 0.74
C SER A 77 -2.83 -1.32 1.30
N LEU A 78 -2.83 -1.50 2.63
CA LEU A 78 -2.47 -2.78 3.26
C LEU A 78 -3.49 -3.89 2.97
N ARG A 79 -4.79 -3.56 2.93
CA ARG A 79 -5.84 -4.53 2.55
C ARG A 79 -5.69 -4.96 1.10
N LYS A 80 -5.43 -4.01 0.19
CA LYS A 80 -5.17 -4.28 -1.23
C LYS A 80 -3.90 -5.11 -1.43
N LEU A 81 -2.83 -4.83 -0.69
CA LEU A 81 -1.61 -5.64 -0.71
C LEU A 81 -1.89 -7.10 -0.32
N ARG A 82 -2.69 -7.30 0.73
CA ARG A 82 -3.11 -8.64 1.16
C ARG A 82 -3.98 -9.35 0.10
N GLU A 83 -4.91 -8.63 -0.53
CA GLU A 83 -5.79 -9.19 -1.56
C GLU A 83 -5.00 -9.59 -2.81
N THR A 84 -4.20 -8.68 -3.35
CA THR A 84 -3.36 -8.96 -4.53
C THR A 84 -2.31 -10.03 -4.28
N SER A 85 -1.88 -10.22 -3.02
CA SER A 85 -1.00 -11.32 -2.63
C SER A 85 -1.69 -12.69 -2.73
N LEU A 86 -3.00 -12.74 -2.47
CA LEU A 86 -3.81 -13.95 -2.62
C LEU A 86 -4.18 -14.22 -4.08
N ASP A 87 -4.32 -13.18 -4.89
CA ASP A 87 -4.51 -13.32 -6.34
C ASP A 87 -3.27 -13.91 -7.01
N LEU A 88 -2.07 -13.55 -6.54
CA LEU A 88 -0.80 -14.08 -7.03
C LEU A 88 -0.50 -15.50 -6.50
N GLU A 89 -0.84 -15.78 -5.25
CA GLU A 89 -0.65 -17.09 -4.61
C GLU A 89 -1.80 -17.37 -3.66
N GLU A 90 -2.70 -18.28 -4.02
CA GLU A 90 -3.93 -18.54 -3.27
C GLU A 90 -3.66 -19.22 -1.91
N ASP A 91 -2.59 -20.01 -1.79
CA ASP A 91 -2.24 -20.65 -0.53
C ASP A 91 -1.72 -19.60 0.47
N LYS A 92 -2.37 -19.52 1.63
CA LYS A 92 -1.96 -18.64 2.73
C LYS A 92 -0.56 -18.94 3.26
N ASN A 93 -0.03 -20.13 3.00
CA ASN A 93 1.34 -20.53 3.33
C ASN A 93 2.23 -20.65 2.08
N GLY A 94 1.72 -20.27 0.91
CA GLY A 94 2.44 -20.28 -0.35
C GLY A 94 3.65 -19.34 -0.34
N VAL A 95 4.65 -19.74 -1.12
CA VAL A 95 5.94 -19.06 -1.19
C VAL A 95 6.39 -19.00 -2.64
N ILE A 96 6.65 -17.79 -3.12
CA ILE A 96 7.23 -17.55 -4.44
C ILE A 96 8.64 -17.00 -4.26
N MET A 97 9.62 -17.66 -4.87
CA MET A 97 11.01 -17.21 -4.89
C MET A 97 11.47 -16.99 -6.31
N GLN A 98 11.62 -15.72 -6.72
CA GLN A 98 12.02 -15.34 -8.07
C GLN A 98 13.28 -16.10 -8.55
N LYS A 99 14.30 -16.18 -7.68
CA LYS A 99 15.57 -16.85 -7.99
C LYS A 99 15.40 -18.36 -8.30
N PHE A 100 14.47 -19.01 -7.62
CA PHE A 100 14.21 -20.44 -7.84
C PHE A 100 13.53 -20.66 -9.20
N LEU A 101 12.56 -19.81 -9.54
CA LEU A 101 11.85 -19.84 -10.82
C LEU A 101 12.79 -19.57 -12.01
N GLU A 102 13.53 -18.45 -11.96
CA GLU A 102 14.45 -18.03 -13.04
C GLU A 102 15.67 -18.94 -13.18
N GLY A 103 16.09 -19.62 -12.10
CA GLY A 103 17.27 -20.45 -12.06
C GLY A 103 16.94 -21.95 -12.06
N GLU A 104 16.86 -22.50 -10.85
CA GLU A 104 16.82 -23.95 -10.63
C GLU A 104 15.65 -24.65 -11.34
N LEU A 105 14.46 -24.05 -11.33
CA LEU A 105 13.27 -24.63 -11.95
C LEU A 105 13.40 -24.61 -13.48
N THR A 106 13.67 -23.43 -14.06
CA THR A 106 13.89 -23.25 -15.50
C THR A 106 14.97 -24.20 -16.03
N ASP A 107 16.15 -24.23 -15.40
CA ASP A 107 17.26 -25.12 -15.78
C ASP A 107 16.86 -26.61 -15.72
N SER A 108 16.04 -26.98 -14.73
CA SER A 108 15.61 -28.36 -14.55
C SER A 108 14.56 -28.79 -15.58
N LEU A 109 13.61 -27.92 -15.92
CA LEU A 109 12.62 -28.17 -16.99
C LEU A 109 13.34 -28.40 -18.31
N ASP A 110 14.26 -27.50 -18.65
CA ASP A 110 15.08 -27.55 -19.86
C ASP A 110 15.91 -28.84 -19.97
N ARG A 111 16.59 -29.20 -18.88
CA ARG A 111 17.38 -30.43 -18.80
C ARG A 111 16.51 -31.67 -18.92
N THR A 112 15.32 -31.67 -18.32
CA THR A 112 14.41 -32.82 -18.36
C THR A 112 13.80 -32.99 -19.75
N LYS A 113 13.43 -31.88 -20.40
CA LYS A 113 12.99 -31.86 -21.80
C LYS A 113 14.03 -32.50 -22.73
N ARG A 114 15.30 -32.05 -22.65
CA ARG A 114 16.40 -32.60 -23.46
C ARG A 114 16.60 -34.10 -23.22
N LYS A 115 16.63 -34.53 -21.95
CA LYS A 115 16.78 -35.96 -21.61
C LYS A 115 15.66 -36.82 -22.19
N ALA A 116 14.42 -36.34 -22.20
CA ALA A 116 13.31 -37.10 -22.76
C ALA A 116 13.44 -37.26 -24.28
N ILE A 117 13.87 -36.21 -24.98
CA ILE A 117 14.17 -36.24 -26.41
C ILE A 117 15.31 -37.25 -26.69
N ASP A 118 16.41 -37.15 -25.94
CA ASP A 118 17.57 -38.05 -26.10
C ASP A 118 17.17 -39.54 -25.92
N LEU A 119 16.32 -39.84 -24.93
CA LEU A 119 15.83 -41.21 -24.68
C LEU A 119 14.92 -41.72 -25.80
N VAL A 120 14.08 -40.86 -26.37
CA VAL A 120 13.23 -41.21 -27.53
C VAL A 120 14.08 -41.46 -28.77
N ASP A 121 15.10 -40.64 -29.01
CA ASP A 121 16.02 -40.80 -30.13
C ASP A 121 16.86 -42.09 -30.00
N GLU A 122 17.33 -42.41 -28.79
CA GLU A 122 18.05 -43.67 -28.51
C GLU A 122 17.17 -44.90 -28.75
N ALA A 123 15.91 -44.86 -28.30
CA ALA A 123 14.94 -45.93 -28.53
C ALA A 123 14.65 -46.12 -30.03
N ASN A 124 14.44 -45.02 -30.76
CA ASN A 124 14.22 -45.04 -32.21
C ASN A 124 15.44 -45.56 -32.99
N SER A 125 16.65 -45.21 -32.54
CA SER A 125 17.89 -45.77 -33.10
C SER A 125 17.95 -47.29 -32.90
N THR A 126 17.58 -47.76 -31.71
CA THR A 126 17.49 -49.20 -31.39
C THR A 126 16.45 -49.91 -32.25
N PHE A 127 15.25 -49.34 -32.43
CA PHE A 127 14.21 -49.89 -33.30
C PHE A 127 14.67 -49.99 -34.75
N SER A 128 15.38 -48.97 -35.25
CA SER A 128 15.92 -48.96 -36.60
C SER A 128 16.92 -50.10 -36.81
N SER A 129 17.74 -50.42 -35.80
CA SER A 129 18.76 -51.48 -35.88
C SER A 129 18.22 -52.91 -36.03
N ILE A 130 16.94 -53.13 -35.70
CA ILE A 130 16.27 -54.45 -35.78
C ILE A 130 15.12 -54.48 -36.81
N SER A 131 14.99 -53.42 -37.61
CA SER A 131 13.87 -53.23 -38.54
C SER A 131 13.78 -54.33 -39.62
N ASP A 132 14.88 -55.01 -39.91
CA ASP A 132 14.98 -56.14 -40.83
C ASP A 132 14.16 -57.37 -40.36
N ILE A 133 13.94 -57.48 -39.04
CA ILE A 133 13.29 -58.63 -38.39
C ILE A 133 11.83 -58.33 -38.08
N VAL A 134 11.55 -57.14 -37.52
CA VAL A 134 10.22 -56.70 -37.08
C VAL A 134 10.06 -55.21 -37.35
N HIS A 135 8.92 -54.82 -37.92
CA HIS A 135 8.56 -53.41 -38.07
C HIS A 135 8.01 -52.83 -36.76
N ILE A 136 8.65 -51.79 -36.23
CA ILE A 136 8.22 -51.02 -35.05
C ILE A 136 8.05 -49.55 -35.45
N SER A 137 6.95 -48.92 -35.04
CA SER A 137 6.74 -47.49 -35.26
C SER A 137 7.67 -46.65 -34.37
N ASN A 138 8.16 -45.53 -34.90
CA ASN A 138 8.96 -44.58 -34.11
C ASN A 138 8.14 -43.95 -32.98
N LEU A 139 8.81 -43.74 -31.85
CA LEU A 139 8.32 -42.95 -30.72
C LEU A 139 8.54 -41.46 -31.01
N ASN A 140 7.78 -40.60 -30.34
CA ASN A 140 8.02 -39.16 -30.26
C ASN A 140 7.91 -38.70 -28.80
N ALA A 141 8.45 -37.51 -28.52
CA ALA A 141 8.38 -36.88 -27.21
C ALA A 141 7.39 -35.71 -27.18
N ASP A 142 6.53 -35.57 -28.19
CA ASP A 142 5.82 -34.32 -28.48
C ASP A 142 4.93 -33.88 -27.31
N ASP A 143 4.13 -34.79 -26.77
CA ASP A 143 3.26 -34.53 -25.60
C ASP A 143 4.07 -34.12 -24.36
N PHE A 144 5.21 -34.78 -24.13
CA PHE A 144 6.10 -34.48 -23.02
C PHE A 144 6.76 -33.11 -23.19
N THR A 145 7.29 -32.82 -24.38
CA THR A 145 7.93 -31.54 -24.69
C THR A 145 6.94 -30.38 -24.63
N SER A 146 5.70 -30.60 -25.08
CA SER A 146 4.61 -29.61 -24.97
C SER A 146 4.28 -29.32 -23.51
N SER A 147 4.19 -30.36 -22.67
CA SER A 147 3.97 -30.19 -21.22
C SER A 147 5.10 -29.42 -20.54
N MET A 148 6.35 -29.64 -20.95
CA MET A 148 7.50 -28.88 -20.43
C MET A 148 7.46 -27.41 -20.89
N ASP A 149 7.06 -27.15 -22.12
CA ASP A 149 6.91 -25.78 -22.64
C ASP A 149 5.78 -25.03 -21.94
N GLU A 150 4.66 -25.70 -21.64
CA GLU A 150 3.59 -25.14 -20.81
C GLU A 150 4.07 -24.82 -19.39
N ALA A 151 4.87 -25.69 -18.77
CA ALA A 151 5.44 -25.45 -17.45
C ALA A 151 6.45 -24.30 -17.44
N GLN A 152 7.28 -24.18 -18.49
CA GLN A 152 8.19 -23.05 -18.65
C GLN A 152 7.42 -21.75 -18.80
N LYS A 153 6.39 -21.75 -19.65
CA LYS A 153 5.51 -20.58 -19.81
C LYS A 153 4.86 -20.17 -18.50
N ALA A 154 4.29 -21.12 -17.75
CA ALA A 154 3.69 -20.82 -16.44
C ALA A 154 4.71 -20.26 -15.44
N THR A 155 5.97 -20.71 -15.51
CA THR A 155 7.08 -20.16 -14.71
C THR A 155 7.36 -18.70 -15.09
N ASP A 156 7.43 -18.40 -16.38
CA ASP A 156 7.66 -17.05 -16.90
C ASP A 156 6.49 -16.10 -16.55
N ASP A 157 5.25 -16.55 -16.75
CA ASP A 157 4.03 -15.80 -16.41
C ASP A 157 4.01 -15.47 -14.90
N THR A 158 4.36 -16.43 -14.03
CA THR A 158 4.44 -16.20 -12.57
C THR A 158 5.50 -15.16 -12.19
N ILE A 159 6.63 -15.12 -12.91
CA ILE A 159 7.68 -14.12 -12.70
C ILE A 159 7.15 -12.73 -13.08
N GLU A 160 6.48 -12.61 -14.23
CA GLU A 160 5.86 -11.35 -14.68
C GLU A 160 4.82 -10.87 -13.66
N ASP A 161 3.92 -11.74 -13.22
CA ASP A 161 2.90 -11.42 -12.21
C ASP A 161 3.53 -10.97 -10.88
N LEU A 162 4.67 -11.53 -10.47
CA LEU A 162 5.41 -11.10 -9.30
C LEU A 162 5.99 -9.67 -9.44
N PHE A 163 6.44 -9.28 -10.64
CA PHE A 163 6.87 -7.90 -10.91
C PHE A 163 5.69 -6.93 -10.91
N ASP A 164 4.58 -7.34 -11.51
CA ASP A 164 3.34 -6.58 -11.57
C ASP A 164 2.75 -6.35 -10.17
N PHE A 165 2.74 -7.40 -9.34
CA PHE A 165 2.35 -7.34 -7.94
C PHE A 165 3.15 -6.30 -7.18
N ASP A 166 4.48 -6.31 -7.30
CA ASP A 166 5.34 -5.37 -6.60
C ASP A 166 5.16 -3.93 -7.07
N SER A 167 5.07 -3.71 -8.37
CA SER A 167 4.85 -2.38 -8.96
C SER A 167 3.52 -1.78 -8.50
N LYS A 168 2.41 -2.52 -8.64
CA LYS A 168 1.06 -2.06 -8.28
C LYS A 168 0.89 -1.77 -6.79
N ASN A 169 1.62 -2.48 -5.93
CA ASN A 169 1.52 -2.30 -4.49
C ASN A 169 2.50 -1.25 -3.93
N SER A 170 3.61 -0.99 -4.60
CA SER A 170 4.56 0.05 -4.19
C SER A 170 3.95 1.45 -4.30
N GLU A 171 3.24 1.75 -5.38
CA GLU A 171 2.59 3.07 -5.60
C GLU A 171 1.62 3.45 -4.46
N GLY A 172 0.83 2.48 -3.99
CA GLY A 172 -0.13 2.69 -2.90
C GLY A 172 0.53 2.94 -1.54
N LEU A 173 1.76 2.45 -1.33
CA LEU A 173 2.55 2.69 -0.13
C LEU A 173 3.39 3.97 -0.22
N GLU A 174 3.84 4.36 -1.42
CA GLU A 174 4.52 5.63 -1.68
C GLU A 174 3.65 6.83 -1.31
N THR A 175 2.36 6.78 -1.68
CA THR A 175 1.39 7.84 -1.33
C THR A 175 1.28 8.04 0.20
N VAL A 176 1.39 6.97 0.99
CA VAL A 176 1.39 7.06 2.46
C VAL A 176 2.68 7.72 2.97
N GLY A 177 3.81 7.44 2.31
CA GLY A 177 5.09 8.10 2.58
C GLY A 177 5.02 9.60 2.35
N ASP A 178 4.42 10.03 1.23
CA ASP A 178 4.22 11.44 0.90
C ASP A 178 3.35 12.16 1.94
N ASP A 179 2.28 11.51 2.41
CA ASP A 179 1.42 12.05 3.47
C ASP A 179 2.20 12.25 4.77
N ILE A 180 3.06 11.30 5.15
CA ILE A 180 3.93 11.42 6.34
C ILE A 180 4.91 12.57 6.20
N GLN A 181 5.58 12.69 5.05
CA GLN A 181 6.52 13.77 4.79
C GLN A 181 5.84 15.14 4.86
N LEU A 182 4.62 15.25 4.33
CA LEU A 182 3.83 16.49 4.42
C LEU A 182 3.47 16.81 5.88
N MET A 183 3.11 15.81 6.69
CA MET A 183 2.85 16.00 8.12
C MET A 183 4.09 16.47 8.88
N GLU A 184 5.27 15.90 8.61
CA GLU A 184 6.53 16.32 9.22
C GLU A 184 6.87 17.77 8.84
N GLN A 185 6.73 18.12 7.57
CA GLN A 185 6.93 19.49 7.09
C GLN A 185 5.96 20.46 7.76
N TYR A 186 4.69 20.09 7.87
CA TYR A 186 3.67 20.89 8.54
C TYR A 186 4.06 21.21 10.00
N VAL A 187 4.45 20.18 10.77
CA VAL A 187 4.86 20.37 12.16
C VAL A 187 6.09 21.26 12.25
N ALA A 188 7.11 21.05 11.40
CA ALA A 188 8.32 21.86 11.38
C ALA A 188 8.06 23.33 11.04
N GLU A 189 7.21 23.60 10.03
CA GLU A 189 6.81 24.96 9.65
C GLU A 189 6.07 25.67 10.79
N MET A 190 5.07 25.01 11.38
CA MET A 190 4.29 25.57 12.49
C MET A 190 5.16 25.85 13.72
N GLU A 191 6.05 24.92 14.08
CA GLU A 191 7.01 25.13 15.17
C GLU A 191 7.93 26.32 14.91
N SER A 192 8.43 26.48 13.68
CA SER A 192 9.30 27.62 13.33
C SER A 192 8.54 28.93 13.46
N MET A 193 7.34 29.00 12.90
CA MET A 193 6.51 30.22 12.91
C MET A 193 6.10 30.63 14.33
N VAL A 194 5.90 29.66 15.24
CA VAL A 194 5.68 29.97 16.66
C VAL A 194 6.96 30.48 17.33
N LYS A 195 8.11 29.85 17.06
CA LYS A 195 9.41 30.22 17.67
C LYS A 195 9.90 31.59 17.23
N ASP A 196 9.69 31.96 15.97
CA ASP A 196 10.12 33.25 15.42
C ASP A 196 9.10 34.39 15.61
N GLY A 197 7.90 34.06 16.12
CA GLY A 197 6.84 35.02 16.42
C GLY A 197 5.97 35.41 15.21
N THR A 198 6.19 34.81 14.04
CA THR A 198 5.33 34.96 12.85
C THR A 198 3.90 34.54 13.16
N LEU A 199 3.75 33.47 13.95
CA LEU A 199 2.49 33.00 14.50
C LEU A 199 2.45 33.27 16.00
N SER A 200 1.45 34.04 16.43
CA SER A 200 1.17 34.28 17.85
C SER A 200 -0.08 33.51 18.26
N VAL A 201 0.01 32.64 19.26
CA VAL A 201 -1.16 31.89 19.75
C VAL A 201 -2.14 32.80 20.49
N GLU A 202 -1.63 33.75 21.29
CA GLU A 202 -2.43 34.69 22.08
C GLU A 202 -3.16 35.75 21.24
N ASN A 203 -2.59 36.10 20.07
CA ASN A 203 -3.12 37.10 19.14
C ASN A 203 -3.36 36.49 17.76
N TYR A 204 -3.67 35.19 17.71
CA TYR A 204 -3.80 34.44 16.46
C TYR A 204 -4.86 35.05 15.54
N THR A 205 -4.53 35.10 14.25
CA THR A 205 -5.47 35.43 13.18
C THR A 205 -5.37 34.39 12.04
N PRO A 206 -6.47 34.02 11.38
CA PRO A 206 -6.45 32.99 10.33
C PRO A 206 -5.47 33.29 9.18
N ILE A 207 -5.13 34.55 8.92
CA ILE A 207 -4.19 34.89 7.84
C ILE A 207 -2.76 34.41 8.11
N GLN A 208 -2.40 34.15 9.38
CA GLN A 208 -1.08 33.65 9.74
C GLN A 208 -0.88 32.21 9.28
N SER A 209 -1.91 31.35 9.24
CA SER A 209 -1.74 29.96 8.77
C SER A 209 -1.48 29.86 7.27
N ASN A 210 -1.94 30.85 6.49
CA ASN A 210 -1.67 30.94 5.05
C ASN A 210 -0.19 31.17 4.71
N LEU A 211 0.64 31.49 5.71
CA LEU A 211 2.10 31.62 5.54
C LEU A 211 2.79 30.26 5.49
N SER A 212 2.14 29.19 5.97
CA SER A 212 2.63 27.82 5.82
C SER A 212 2.18 27.23 4.48
N LEU A 213 3.16 26.77 3.70
CA LEU A 213 2.89 26.06 2.45
C LEU A 213 2.29 24.69 2.76
N ALA A 214 2.84 23.97 3.74
CA ALA A 214 2.36 22.65 4.13
C ALA A 214 0.91 22.70 4.62
N HIS A 215 0.51 23.74 5.37
CA HIS A 215 -0.88 23.96 5.77
C HIS A 215 -1.81 24.08 4.56
N SER A 216 -1.43 24.90 3.59
CA SER A 216 -2.21 25.11 2.38
C SER A 216 -2.37 23.83 1.56
N VAL A 217 -1.31 23.00 1.49
CA VAL A 217 -1.37 21.69 0.82
C VAL A 217 -2.29 20.73 1.58
N ILE A 218 -2.19 20.65 2.91
CA ILE A 218 -3.08 19.82 3.73
C ILE A 218 -4.56 20.16 3.51
N ILE A 219 -4.91 21.45 3.52
CA ILE A 219 -6.30 21.89 3.31
C ILE A 219 -6.80 21.46 1.93
N LYS A 220 -6.03 21.72 0.87
CA LYS A 220 -6.37 21.29 -0.50
C LYS A 220 -6.46 19.76 -0.63
N SER A 221 -5.59 19.02 0.05
CA SER A 221 -5.63 17.56 0.05
C SER A 221 -6.89 17.05 0.73
N LEU A 222 -7.33 17.68 1.83
CA LEU A 222 -8.58 17.34 2.50
C LEU A 222 -9.80 17.62 1.63
N GLU A 223 -9.84 18.77 0.95
CA GLU A 223 -10.92 19.14 0.01
C GLU A 223 -11.00 18.16 -1.18
N SER A 224 -9.85 17.76 -1.75
CA SER A 224 -9.87 16.79 -2.85
C SER A 224 -10.31 15.39 -2.39
N ARG A 225 -9.93 14.98 -1.17
CA ARG A 225 -10.31 13.69 -0.60
C ARG A 225 -11.77 13.66 -0.11
N SER A 226 -12.36 14.77 0.35
CA SER A 226 -13.79 14.86 0.71
C SER A 226 -14.72 14.68 -0.49
N VAL A 227 -14.33 15.20 -1.67
CA VAL A 227 -15.07 15.04 -2.93
C VAL A 227 -15.04 13.60 -3.45
N THR A 228 -13.97 12.87 -3.16
CA THR A 228 -13.75 11.49 -3.65
C THR A 228 -14.39 10.44 -2.74
N ASN A 229 -14.50 10.70 -1.43
CA ASN A 229 -15.14 9.84 -0.44
C ASN A 229 -16.46 10.45 0.09
N LYS A 230 -17.56 10.28 -0.67
CA LYS A 230 -18.90 10.73 -0.24
C LYS A 230 -19.42 10.12 1.07
N SER A 231 -18.78 9.08 1.62
CA SER A 231 -19.12 8.51 2.93
C SER A 231 -18.36 9.16 4.10
N PHE A 232 -17.37 10.01 3.85
CA PHE A 232 -16.41 10.50 4.86
C PHE A 232 -16.09 11.99 4.71
N SER A 233 -17.02 12.79 4.20
CA SER A 233 -16.78 14.22 3.99
C SER A 233 -16.53 14.93 5.33
N ALA A 234 -15.30 15.44 5.49
CA ALA A 234 -14.95 16.38 6.55
C ALA A 234 -15.77 17.69 6.45
N GLU A 235 -16.25 18.07 5.26
CA GLU A 235 -17.20 19.18 5.09
C GLU A 235 -18.58 18.86 5.70
N ALA A 236 -19.07 17.62 5.60
CA ALA A 236 -20.33 17.24 6.26
C ALA A 236 -20.20 17.28 7.80
N GLN A 237 -19.03 16.95 8.34
CA GLN A 237 -18.76 17.00 9.78
C GLN A 237 -18.44 18.43 10.28
N LEU A 238 -17.82 19.29 9.46
CA LEU A 238 -17.59 20.71 9.76
C LEU A 238 -18.86 21.55 9.60
N GLU A 239 -19.71 21.28 8.61
CA GLU A 239 -21.00 21.96 8.43
C GLU A 239 -21.98 21.64 9.56
N GLU A 240 -21.96 20.41 10.10
CA GLU A 240 -22.78 20.00 11.25
C GLU A 240 -22.30 20.69 12.55
N LEU A 241 -20.99 20.95 12.69
CA LEU A 241 -20.41 21.68 13.83
C LEU A 241 -20.57 23.21 13.77
N LEU A 242 -20.88 23.78 12.60
CA LEU A 242 -21.08 25.22 12.40
C LEU A 242 -22.56 25.64 12.34
N GLN A 243 -23.50 24.71 12.58
CA GLN A 243 -24.95 24.99 12.66
C GLN A 243 -25.49 25.20 14.10
N LEU A 244 -24.61 25.41 15.09
CA LEU A 244 -24.94 25.91 16.43
C LEU A 244 -24.28 27.28 16.67
#